data_AF-A0A318K6T8-F1
#
_entry.id   AF-A0A318K6T8-F1
#
_cell.length_a   1.000
_cell.length_b   1.000
_cell.length_c   1.000
_cell.angle_alpha   90.00
_cell.angle_beta   90.00
_cell.angle_gamma   90.00
#
_symmetry.space_group_name_H-M   'P 1'
#
loop_
_entity.id
_entity.type
_entity.pdbx_description
1 polymer ?
#
loop_
_entity_poly.entity_id
_entity_poly.type
_entity_poly.pdbx_seq_one_letter_code
_entity_poly.pdbx_strand_id
1 'polypeptide(L)'
;MQSTDAPRSDPTWIDYADFGERFVTHAVTKDRIEAAVSGMTGRGMAIGPFSLGPAGLAGFVAEGKVGKPEVVHSGPHVTFDVTVPVSLALKVMLGGKKLRLEARVEIDLTLHARTADPLLIVIDIPPVTPDDVSFVLRAQAVESAWEVLLDPIAGLVQREVANRVNGMLADPQARRARVFDIEAIVNGTRSEHREREEFDWIGYDEFGHRFFSRIVTRERVFGVVERMAGRPIEVGPLKTGPGKSATVTVRGSVRVPHVDDKADTPRSFDLMLPVSLDITVDVLKANRYRADVEVPLVLTARAADPLLVVIDVPPPDPDDIRLEFKAHGVRAATLGALAGIKKQVIAQVAGVVSRELADSSGRTIDVAARIGSSVPSGTSAKA
;
A
#
# COMPACT_ATOMS: atom_id res chain seq x y z
N MET A 1 -9.52 -19.27 -25.72
CA MET A 1 -10.50 -18.17 -25.64
C MET A 1 -11.57 -18.57 -24.64
N GLN A 2 -11.54 -17.98 -23.46
CA GLN A 2 -12.68 -17.87 -22.55
C GLN A 2 -12.53 -16.48 -21.91
N SER A 3 -13.23 -15.51 -22.49
CA SER A 3 -13.42 -14.20 -21.87
C SER A 3 -14.51 -14.39 -20.83
N THR A 4 -14.13 -14.41 -19.55
CA THR A 4 -15.09 -14.34 -18.45
C THR A 4 -15.63 -12.92 -18.41
N ASP A 5 -16.78 -12.72 -19.04
CA ASP A 5 -17.53 -11.47 -19.00
C ASP A 5 -18.28 -11.42 -17.66
N ALA A 6 -17.58 -11.04 -16.60
CA ALA A 6 -18.21 -10.66 -15.34
C ALA A 6 -18.84 -9.26 -15.54
N PRO A 7 -20.06 -9.01 -15.05
CA PRO A 7 -20.69 -7.70 -15.17
C PRO A 7 -19.80 -6.64 -14.52
N ARG A 8 -19.32 -5.70 -15.33
CA ARG A 8 -18.48 -4.57 -14.91
C ARG A 8 -19.32 -3.67 -14.01
N SER A 9 -19.26 -3.90 -12.70
CA SER A 9 -19.86 -3.01 -11.70
C SER A 9 -19.02 -1.75 -11.58
N ASP A 10 -19.66 -0.59 -11.58
CA ASP A 10 -19.00 0.66 -11.22
C ASP A 10 -18.27 0.50 -9.87
N PRO A 11 -17.06 1.06 -9.72
CA PRO A 11 -16.30 0.94 -8.49
C PRO A 11 -17.10 1.52 -7.32
N THR A 12 -17.13 0.81 -6.20
CA THR A 12 -17.69 1.34 -4.96
C THR A 12 -16.67 2.27 -4.32
N TRP A 13 -16.96 3.57 -4.34
CA TRP A 13 -16.07 4.58 -3.76
C TRP A 13 -16.00 4.45 -2.24
N ILE A 14 -14.80 4.58 -1.70
CA ILE A 14 -14.53 4.63 -0.26
C ILE A 14 -13.77 5.92 0.06
N ASP A 15 -13.81 6.34 1.32
CA ASP A 15 -12.99 7.48 1.76
C ASP A 15 -11.54 7.06 2.04
N TYR A 16 -10.70 8.05 2.38
CA TYR A 16 -9.29 7.79 2.67
C TYR A 16 -9.06 7.07 3.99
N ALA A 17 -9.97 7.18 4.97
CA ALA A 17 -9.86 6.47 6.25
C ALA A 17 -10.09 4.97 6.05
N ASP A 18 -11.17 4.61 5.35
CA ASP A 18 -11.49 3.24 4.96
C ASP A 18 -10.38 2.63 4.12
N PHE A 19 -9.86 3.38 3.14
CA PHE A 19 -8.74 2.93 2.32
C PHE A 19 -7.49 2.68 3.17
N GLY A 20 -7.15 3.60 4.07
CA GLY A 20 -5.99 3.49 4.95
C GLY A 20 -6.05 2.27 5.87
N GLU A 21 -7.18 2.05 6.54
CA GLU A 21 -7.38 0.90 7.44
C GLU A 21 -7.25 -0.42 6.68
N ARG A 22 -7.93 -0.52 5.53
CA ARG A 22 -7.86 -1.71 4.68
C ARG A 22 -6.46 -1.95 4.14
N PHE A 23 -5.75 -0.88 3.76
CA PHE A 23 -4.38 -0.98 3.28
C PHE A 23 -3.50 -1.60 4.35
N VAL A 24 -3.58 -1.11 5.59
CA VAL A 24 -2.78 -1.63 6.71
C VAL A 24 -3.15 -3.08 7.01
N THR A 25 -4.45 -3.40 7.03
CA THR A 25 -4.95 -4.76 7.24
C THR A 25 -4.41 -5.73 6.20
N HIS A 26 -4.40 -5.34 4.93
CA HIS A 26 -3.88 -6.18 3.84
C HIS A 26 -2.35 -6.24 3.83
N ALA A 27 -1.70 -5.12 4.16
CA ALA A 27 -0.25 -5.03 4.17
C ALA A 27 0.38 -5.80 5.34
N VAL A 28 -0.27 -5.89 6.49
CA VAL A 28 0.32 -6.54 7.66
C VAL A 28 -0.20 -7.96 7.80
N THR A 29 0.58 -8.89 7.25
CA THR A 29 0.27 -10.32 7.29
C THR A 29 0.93 -11.00 8.49
N LYS A 30 0.42 -12.18 8.87
CA LYS A 30 1.05 -13.04 9.88
C LYS A 30 2.54 -13.28 9.59
N ASP A 31 2.91 -13.56 8.34
CA ASP A 31 4.30 -13.80 7.96
C ASP A 31 5.20 -12.57 8.20
N ARG A 32 4.67 -11.35 8.01
CA ARG A 32 5.42 -10.12 8.29
C ARG A 32 5.60 -9.90 9.79
N ILE A 33 4.60 -10.25 10.58
CA ILE A 33 4.68 -10.22 12.04
C ILE A 33 5.70 -11.25 12.54
N GLU A 34 5.67 -12.48 12.03
CA GLU A 34 6.69 -13.49 12.32
C GLU A 34 8.10 -12.98 11.95
N ALA A 35 8.27 -12.38 10.77
CA ALA A 35 9.56 -11.82 10.35
C ALA A 35 10.04 -10.67 11.25
N ALA A 36 9.12 -9.82 11.72
CA ALA A 36 9.41 -8.69 12.61
C ALA A 36 9.99 -9.12 13.96
N VAL A 37 9.60 -10.28 14.49
CA VAL A 37 10.11 -10.82 15.77
C VAL A 37 11.18 -11.91 15.59
N SER A 38 11.34 -12.45 14.38
CA SER A 38 12.28 -13.55 14.09
C SER A 38 13.75 -13.21 14.36
N GLY A 39 14.12 -11.93 14.41
CA GLY A 39 15.47 -11.49 14.76
C GLY A 39 15.93 -11.96 16.15
N MET A 40 14.98 -12.28 17.04
CA MET A 40 15.25 -12.79 18.40
C MET A 40 15.45 -14.32 18.43
N THR A 41 14.88 -15.05 17.48
CA THR A 41 14.91 -16.51 17.41
C THR A 41 16.34 -17.04 17.39
N GLY A 42 16.61 -18.07 18.20
CA GLY A 42 17.91 -18.72 18.28
C GLY A 42 18.98 -17.93 19.03
N ARG A 43 18.71 -16.69 19.46
CA ARG A 43 19.65 -15.93 20.30
C ARG A 43 19.80 -16.61 21.66
N GLY A 44 21.05 -16.70 22.12
CA GLY A 44 21.36 -17.19 23.46
C GLY A 44 20.87 -16.22 24.54
N MET A 45 20.38 -16.77 25.63
CA MET A 45 19.94 -16.05 26.82
C MET A 45 20.74 -16.56 28.02
N ALA A 46 21.36 -15.65 28.77
CA ALA A 46 22.08 -15.95 30.01
C ALA A 46 21.55 -15.04 31.11
N ILE A 47 21.27 -15.61 32.27
CA ILE A 47 20.63 -14.99 33.42
C ILE A 47 21.49 -15.29 34.65
N GLY A 48 21.90 -14.25 35.37
CA GLY A 48 22.75 -14.35 36.56
C GLY A 48 24.25 -14.20 36.30
N PRO A 49 25.11 -14.52 37.28
CA PRO A 49 24.78 -15.22 38.54
C PRO A 49 24.03 -14.36 39.55
N PHE A 50 23.09 -14.98 40.27
CA PHE A 50 22.36 -14.37 41.39
C PHE A 50 22.56 -15.16 42.67
N SER A 51 22.52 -14.48 43.82
CA SER A 51 22.57 -15.07 45.16
C SER A 51 21.24 -14.84 45.90
N LEU A 52 20.73 -15.88 46.55
CA LEU A 52 19.44 -15.93 47.23
C LEU A 52 19.61 -16.40 48.69
N GLY A 53 18.77 -15.86 49.58
CA GLY A 53 18.74 -16.20 51.00
C GLY A 53 19.81 -15.50 51.86
N PRO A 54 19.69 -15.59 53.21
CA PRO A 54 20.66 -15.00 54.13
C PRO A 54 22.05 -15.60 53.90
N ALA A 55 23.06 -14.75 53.83
CA ALA A 55 24.46 -15.10 53.53
C ALA A 55 24.73 -15.76 52.16
N GLY A 56 23.80 -15.69 51.19
CA GLY A 56 24.02 -16.22 49.84
C GLY A 56 24.09 -17.76 49.77
N LEU A 57 23.39 -18.44 50.69
CA LEU A 57 23.35 -19.90 50.81
C LEU A 57 22.74 -20.60 49.59
N ALA A 58 22.04 -19.86 48.74
CA ALA A 58 21.58 -20.31 47.44
C ALA A 58 22.12 -19.38 46.33
N GLY A 59 22.39 -19.94 45.15
CA GLY A 59 22.73 -19.15 43.98
C GLY A 59 22.30 -19.83 42.69
N PHE A 60 21.98 -19.05 41.66
CA PHE A 60 21.57 -19.63 40.39
C PHE A 60 22.13 -18.89 39.18
N VAL A 61 22.30 -19.66 38.10
CA VAL A 61 22.58 -19.20 36.74
C VAL A 61 21.62 -19.94 35.82
N ALA A 62 21.02 -19.24 34.85
CA ALA A 62 20.26 -19.89 33.78
C ALA A 62 20.87 -19.55 32.42
N GLU A 63 20.95 -20.56 31.56
CA GLU A 63 21.41 -20.44 30.17
C GLU A 63 20.37 -21.06 29.26
N GLY A 64 20.07 -20.44 28.12
CA GLY A 64 19.03 -20.92 27.24
C GLY A 64 19.01 -20.27 25.88
N LYS A 65 17.95 -20.57 25.12
CA LYS A 65 17.75 -20.07 23.76
C LYS A 65 16.30 -19.71 23.52
N VAL A 66 16.11 -18.65 22.75
CA VAL A 66 14.80 -18.22 22.26
C VAL A 66 14.35 -19.16 21.13
N GLY A 67 13.16 -19.72 21.26
CA GLY A 67 12.53 -20.61 20.29
C GLY A 67 11.84 -19.84 19.16
N LYS A 68 11.08 -20.56 18.33
CA LYS A 68 10.31 -19.94 17.24
C LYS A 68 9.04 -19.30 17.80
N PRO A 69 8.75 -18.02 17.49
CA PRO A 69 7.50 -17.37 17.85
C PRO A 69 6.28 -18.05 17.25
N GLU A 70 5.19 -18.12 18.00
CA GLU A 70 3.88 -18.53 17.54
C GLU A 70 2.96 -17.30 17.49
N VAL A 71 2.46 -16.99 16.29
CA VAL A 71 1.64 -15.79 16.06
C VAL A 71 0.17 -16.19 15.92
N VAL A 72 -0.66 -15.60 16.77
CA VAL A 72 -2.12 -15.69 16.70
C VAL A 72 -2.65 -14.30 16.33
N HIS A 73 -3.45 -14.24 15.26
CA HIS A 73 -4.13 -13.00 14.91
C HIS A 73 -5.32 -12.81 15.86
N SER A 74 -5.35 -11.68 16.57
CA SER A 74 -6.39 -11.39 17.55
C SER A 74 -7.07 -10.05 17.24
N GLY A 75 -8.39 -10.13 17.03
CA GLY A 75 -9.27 -8.97 17.03
C GLY A 75 -9.36 -8.16 15.72
N PRO A 76 -10.23 -7.12 15.72
CA PRO A 76 -10.59 -6.34 14.52
C PRO A 76 -9.69 -5.13 14.17
N HIS A 77 -8.50 -4.94 14.75
CA HIS A 77 -7.62 -3.81 14.41
C HIS A 77 -6.16 -4.24 14.40
N VAL A 78 -5.73 -4.92 13.32
CA VAL A 78 -4.33 -5.30 12.97
C VAL A 78 -3.40 -5.46 14.18
N THR A 79 -3.87 -6.24 15.17
CA THR A 79 -3.19 -6.53 16.43
C THR A 79 -2.89 -8.02 16.44
N PHE A 80 -1.71 -8.37 16.92
CA PHE A 80 -1.24 -9.74 16.92
C PHE A 80 -0.71 -10.09 18.29
N ASP A 81 -1.23 -11.19 18.84
CA ASP A 81 -0.66 -11.81 20.01
C ASP A 81 0.39 -12.82 19.57
N VAL A 82 1.57 -12.72 20.17
CA VAL A 82 2.73 -13.52 19.81
C VAL A 82 3.31 -14.13 21.08
N THR A 83 3.33 -15.46 21.14
CA THR A 83 3.96 -16.18 22.24
C THR A 83 5.33 -16.66 21.79
N VAL A 84 6.37 -16.32 22.55
CA VAL A 84 7.76 -16.68 22.27
C VAL A 84 8.26 -17.68 23.33
N PRO A 85 8.43 -18.96 22.98
CA PRO A 85 8.94 -19.95 23.93
C PRO A 85 10.44 -19.80 24.13
N VAL A 86 10.90 -19.96 25.36
CA VAL A 86 12.32 -19.96 25.75
C VAL A 86 12.60 -21.21 26.58
N SER A 87 13.62 -21.96 26.17
CA SER A 87 14.12 -23.11 26.95
C SER A 87 15.31 -22.68 27.78
N LEU A 88 15.23 -22.86 29.10
CA LEU A 88 16.29 -22.50 30.04
C LEU A 88 16.81 -23.74 30.77
N ALA A 89 18.13 -23.89 30.85
CA ALA A 89 18.83 -24.80 31.72
C ALA A 89 19.32 -24.03 32.95
N LEU A 90 18.80 -24.37 34.13
CA LEU A 90 19.12 -23.73 35.39
C LEU A 90 20.18 -24.55 36.13
N LYS A 91 21.26 -23.89 36.54
CA LYS A 91 22.29 -24.42 37.43
C LYS A 91 22.09 -23.73 38.78
N VAL A 92 21.66 -24.49 39.79
CA VAL A 92 21.38 -23.96 41.12
C VAL A 92 22.32 -24.57 42.14
N MET A 93 22.88 -23.72 43.00
CA MET A 93 23.63 -24.06 44.19
C MET A 93 22.71 -23.88 45.39
N LEU A 94 22.52 -24.92 46.21
CA LEU A 94 21.76 -24.83 47.45
C LEU A 94 22.48 -25.61 48.54
N GLY A 95 22.91 -24.93 49.62
CA GLY A 95 23.60 -25.59 50.74
C GLY A 95 24.85 -26.37 50.30
N GLY A 96 25.57 -25.87 49.29
CA GLY A 96 26.75 -26.50 48.69
C GLY A 96 26.46 -27.60 47.65
N LYS A 97 25.21 -28.03 47.47
CA LYS A 97 24.83 -29.02 46.44
C LYS A 97 24.52 -28.33 45.11
N LYS A 98 24.98 -28.94 44.01
CA LYS A 98 24.70 -28.52 42.62
C LYS A 98 23.49 -29.27 42.08
N LEU A 99 22.51 -28.54 41.57
CA LEU A 99 21.33 -29.08 40.93
C LEU A 99 21.19 -28.48 39.53
N ARG A 100 20.76 -29.32 38.59
CA ARG A 100 20.47 -28.94 37.21
C ARG A 100 19.00 -29.16 36.96
N LEU A 101 18.32 -28.13 36.49
CA LEU A 101 16.89 -28.13 36.24
C LEU A 101 16.62 -27.57 34.85
N GLU A 102 15.50 -27.95 34.26
CA GLU A 102 15.01 -27.37 33.02
C GLU A 102 13.77 -26.53 33.33
N ALA A 103 13.73 -25.31 32.80
CA ALA A 103 12.53 -24.50 32.81
C ALA A 103 12.10 -24.15 31.40
N ARG A 104 10.79 -24.00 31.25
CA ARG A 104 10.18 -23.39 30.08
C ARG A 104 9.67 -22.02 30.48
N VAL A 105 9.94 -21.07 29.63
CA VAL A 105 9.45 -19.71 29.74
C VAL A 105 8.64 -19.41 28.49
N GLU A 106 7.49 -18.79 28.64
CA GLU A 106 6.72 -18.25 27.51
C GLU A 106 6.63 -16.74 27.72
N ILE A 107 6.92 -16.00 26.65
CA ILE A 107 6.85 -14.54 26.65
C ILE A 107 5.70 -14.16 25.75
N ASP A 108 4.70 -13.48 26.29
CA ASP A 108 3.57 -12.99 25.53
C ASP A 108 3.85 -11.55 25.08
N LEU A 109 3.68 -11.30 23.78
CA LEU A 109 3.89 -10.00 23.17
C LEU A 109 2.61 -9.59 22.43
N THR A 110 2.18 -8.36 22.63
CA THR A 110 1.13 -7.75 21.80
C THR A 110 1.77 -6.80 20.82
N LEU A 111 1.51 -7.01 19.53
CA LEU A 111 2.06 -6.23 18.44
C LEU A 111 0.94 -5.41 17.80
N HIS A 112 1.17 -4.10 17.65
CA HIS A 112 0.23 -3.18 17.01
C HIS A 112 0.80 -2.67 15.69
N ALA A 113 0.09 -2.87 14.59
CA ALA A 113 0.43 -2.19 13.35
C ALA A 113 -0.13 -0.76 13.36
N ARG A 114 0.77 0.22 13.41
CA ARG A 114 0.42 1.64 13.48
C ARG A 114 1.01 2.39 12.30
N THR A 115 0.34 3.46 11.89
CA THR A 115 0.77 4.33 10.80
C THR A 115 1.54 5.55 11.31
N ALA A 116 2.59 5.95 10.59
CA ALA A 116 3.40 7.10 10.93
C ALA A 116 3.85 7.90 9.69
N ASP A 117 4.26 9.16 9.91
CA ASP A 117 4.85 10.01 8.88
C ASP A 117 6.16 9.42 8.31
N PRO A 118 6.42 9.53 6.99
CA PRO A 118 5.53 10.12 5.99
C PRO A 118 4.48 9.16 5.41
N LEU A 119 4.83 7.89 5.25
CA LEU A 119 3.99 6.79 4.79
C LEU A 119 4.53 5.47 5.33
N LEU A 120 4.67 5.42 6.65
CA LEU A 120 5.23 4.27 7.35
C LEU A 120 4.12 3.43 7.96
N ILE A 121 4.29 2.12 7.89
CA ILE A 121 3.64 1.17 8.80
C ILE A 121 4.71 0.68 9.75
N VAL A 122 4.48 0.82 11.05
CA VAL A 122 5.39 0.39 12.10
C VAL A 122 4.71 -0.66 12.95
N ILE A 123 5.39 -1.78 13.18
CA ILE A 123 4.98 -2.79 14.15
C ILE A 123 5.48 -2.34 15.52
N ASP A 124 4.60 -1.69 16.25
CA ASP A 124 4.84 -1.19 17.60
C ASP A 124 4.68 -2.34 18.60
N ILE A 125 5.65 -2.47 19.50
CA ILE A 125 5.68 -3.51 20.53
C ILE A 125 5.89 -2.81 21.86
N PRO A 126 4.88 -2.81 22.76
CA PRO A 126 5.04 -2.27 24.10
C PRO A 126 6.21 -2.95 24.84
N PRO A 127 6.86 -2.25 25.79
CA PRO A 127 7.91 -2.86 26.60
C PRO A 127 7.37 -4.09 27.34
N VAL A 128 8.12 -5.19 27.26
CA VAL A 128 7.82 -6.43 27.98
C VAL A 128 8.03 -6.19 29.47
N THR A 129 7.05 -6.58 30.26
CA THR A 129 7.07 -6.53 31.72
C THR A 129 7.23 -7.94 32.30
N PRO A 130 7.57 -8.09 33.60
CA PRO A 130 7.63 -9.41 34.22
C PRO A 130 6.30 -10.19 34.17
N ASP A 131 5.17 -9.48 34.10
CA ASP A 131 3.83 -10.09 34.07
C ASP A 131 3.53 -10.75 32.72
N ASP A 132 4.23 -10.33 31.66
CA ASP A 132 4.15 -10.90 30.30
C ASP A 132 5.00 -12.18 30.15
N VAL A 133 5.65 -12.62 31.23
CA VAL A 133 6.57 -13.76 31.22
C VAL A 133 6.04 -14.88 32.11
N SER A 134 5.63 -15.99 31.52
CA SER A 134 5.30 -17.20 32.26
C SER A 134 6.57 -18.03 32.51
N PHE A 135 6.69 -18.61 33.71
CA PHE A 135 7.83 -19.46 34.08
C PHE A 135 7.33 -20.78 34.67
N VAL A 136 7.69 -21.89 34.02
CA VAL A 136 7.33 -23.24 34.47
C VAL A 136 8.59 -24.08 34.61
N LEU A 137 8.87 -24.50 35.83
CA LEU A 137 9.97 -25.41 36.14
C LEU A 137 9.53 -26.87 35.92
N ARG A 138 10.33 -27.64 35.18
CA ARG A 138 10.18 -29.10 35.12
C ARG A 138 11.18 -29.75 36.05
N ALA A 139 10.68 -30.36 37.12
CA ALA A 139 11.53 -31.09 38.03
C ALA A 139 10.89 -32.43 38.40
N GLN A 140 11.59 -33.52 38.07
CA GLN A 140 11.28 -34.86 38.56
C GLN A 140 11.96 -34.98 39.94
N ALA A 141 11.16 -35.01 41.02
CA ALA A 141 11.59 -35.05 42.42
C ALA A 141 12.20 -33.75 42.97
N VAL A 142 11.32 -32.82 43.36
CA VAL A 142 11.66 -31.62 44.14
C VAL A 142 11.47 -31.95 45.63
N GLU A 143 12.51 -31.84 46.44
CA GLU A 143 12.38 -31.88 47.91
C GLU A 143 11.65 -30.61 48.41
N SER A 144 10.87 -30.70 49.49
CA SER A 144 10.06 -29.59 50.04
C SER A 144 10.84 -28.30 50.37
N ALA A 145 12.16 -28.38 50.50
CA ALA A 145 13.05 -27.22 50.68
C ALA A 145 13.08 -26.25 49.48
N TRP A 146 12.63 -26.69 48.31
CA TRP A 146 12.64 -25.89 47.08
C TRP A 146 11.41 -25.02 46.89
N GLU A 147 10.25 -25.42 47.40
CA GLU A 147 8.99 -24.66 47.23
C GLU A 147 9.15 -23.20 47.67
N VAL A 148 9.92 -22.97 48.75
CA VAL A 148 10.20 -21.64 49.32
C VAL A 148 11.10 -20.77 48.40
N LEU A 149 11.89 -21.38 47.53
CA LEU A 149 12.80 -20.68 46.61
C LEU A 149 12.25 -20.52 45.19
N LEU A 150 11.15 -21.21 44.85
CA LEU A 150 10.57 -21.14 43.51
C LEU A 150 10.05 -19.75 43.19
N ASP A 151 9.24 -19.14 44.07
CA ASP A 151 8.66 -17.82 43.80
C ASP A 151 9.72 -16.72 43.65
N PRO A 152 10.75 -16.62 44.53
CA PRO A 152 11.84 -15.67 44.33
C PRO A 152 12.64 -15.90 43.04
N ILE A 153 12.90 -17.16 42.67
CA ILE A 153 13.61 -17.48 41.42
C ILE A 153 12.74 -17.11 40.22
N ALA A 154 11.46 -17.45 40.23
CA ALA A 154 10.52 -17.13 39.16
C ALA A 154 10.46 -15.62 38.93
N GLY A 155 10.24 -14.81 39.98
CA GLY A 155 10.18 -13.35 39.85
C GLY A 155 11.48 -12.71 39.36
N LEU A 156 12.64 -13.26 39.72
CA LEU A 156 13.93 -12.82 39.18
C LEU A 156 14.11 -13.20 37.72
N VAL A 157 13.78 -14.45 37.37
CA VAL A 157 13.86 -14.94 35.99
C VAL A 157 12.92 -14.15 35.08
N GLN A 158 11.67 -13.94 35.49
CA GLN A 158 10.69 -13.13 34.74
C GLN A 158 11.22 -11.73 34.44
N ARG A 159 11.76 -11.05 35.46
CA ARG A 159 12.34 -9.71 35.31
C ARG A 159 13.55 -9.69 34.39
N GLU A 160 14.47 -10.63 34.54
CA GLU A 160 15.67 -10.68 33.72
C GLU A 160 15.36 -11.06 32.26
N VAL A 161 14.41 -11.98 32.06
CA VAL A 161 13.90 -12.31 30.71
C VAL A 161 13.28 -11.08 30.07
N ALA A 162 12.37 -10.38 30.75
CA ALA A 162 11.74 -9.17 30.23
C ALA A 162 12.78 -8.10 29.83
N ASN A 163 13.75 -7.82 30.71
CA ASN A 163 14.85 -6.89 30.42
C ASN A 163 15.66 -7.31 29.18
N ARG A 164 15.98 -8.60 29.08
CA ARG A 164 16.79 -9.12 27.97
C ARG A 164 16.03 -9.08 26.65
N VAL A 165 14.74 -9.42 26.66
CA VAL A 165 13.86 -9.36 25.50
C VAL A 165 13.71 -7.92 25.03
N ASN A 166 13.46 -6.97 25.94
CA ASN A 166 13.44 -5.54 25.62
C ASN A 166 14.76 -5.09 24.96
N GLY A 167 15.90 -5.55 25.46
CA GLY A 167 17.21 -5.31 24.83
C GLY A 167 17.33 -5.91 23.43
N MET A 168 16.76 -7.10 23.19
CA MET A 168 16.73 -7.71 21.85
C MET A 168 15.80 -6.96 20.90
N LEU A 169 14.66 -6.49 21.38
CA LEU A 169 13.70 -5.68 20.62
C LEU A 169 14.23 -4.28 20.30
N ALA A 170 15.10 -3.74 21.15
CA ALA A 170 15.78 -2.45 20.94
C ALA A 170 16.98 -2.53 19.98
N ASP A 171 17.45 -3.74 19.63
CA ASP A 171 18.55 -3.94 18.68
C ASP A 171 18.22 -3.28 17.32
N PRO A 172 19.12 -2.46 16.74
CA PRO A 172 18.89 -1.80 15.45
C PRO A 172 18.39 -2.73 14.33
N GLN A 173 18.87 -3.97 14.27
CA GLN A 173 18.38 -4.93 13.27
C GLN A 173 16.91 -5.32 13.49
N ALA A 174 16.51 -5.57 14.74
CA ALA A 174 15.12 -5.87 15.09
C ALA A 174 14.21 -4.66 14.84
N ARG A 175 14.66 -3.44 15.18
CA ARG A 175 13.92 -2.21 14.90
C ARG A 175 13.66 -2.02 13.40
N ARG A 176 14.70 -2.17 12.57
CA ARG A 176 14.59 -2.04 11.10
C ARG A 176 13.60 -3.01 10.48
N ALA A 177 13.47 -4.22 11.04
CA ALA A 177 12.53 -5.23 10.55
C ALA A 177 11.06 -4.89 10.82
N ARG A 178 10.80 -3.92 11.72
CA ARG A 178 9.45 -3.48 12.11
C ARG A 178 8.95 -2.25 11.36
N VAL A 179 9.80 -1.62 10.55
CA VAL A 179 9.47 -0.37 9.84
C VAL A 179 9.29 -0.64 8.34
N PHE A 180 8.08 -0.43 7.86
CA PHE A 180 7.69 -0.61 6.47
C PHE A 180 7.42 0.76 5.85
N ASP A 181 8.37 1.23 5.05
CA ASP A 181 8.24 2.46 4.27
C ASP A 181 7.54 2.17 2.95
N ILE A 182 6.26 2.52 2.88
CA ILE A 182 5.39 2.18 1.75
C ILE A 182 5.82 2.91 0.49
N GLU A 183 6.24 4.16 0.61
CA GLU A 183 6.74 4.94 -0.53
C GLU A 183 8.00 4.31 -1.11
N ALA A 184 8.98 3.99 -0.26
CA ALA A 184 10.20 3.33 -0.71
C ALA A 184 9.93 1.94 -1.32
N ILE A 185 9.05 1.14 -0.72
CA ILE A 185 8.66 -0.19 -1.24
C ILE A 185 8.02 -0.04 -2.64
N VAL A 186 7.07 0.87 -2.78
CA VAL A 186 6.33 1.08 -4.03
C VAL A 186 7.22 1.67 -5.13
N ASN A 187 8.24 2.44 -4.76
CA ASN A 187 9.25 2.99 -5.68
C ASN A 187 10.43 2.03 -5.92
N GLY A 188 10.53 0.92 -5.18
CA GLY A 188 11.67 0.00 -5.26
C GLY A 188 12.99 0.62 -4.80
N THR A 189 12.93 1.61 -3.91
CA THR A 189 14.11 2.32 -3.39
C THR A 189 14.46 1.87 -1.97
N ARG A 190 15.66 2.25 -1.52
CA ARG A 190 16.05 2.05 -0.12
C ARG A 190 15.38 3.11 0.74
N SER A 191 14.70 2.67 1.80
CA SER A 191 14.13 3.56 2.81
C SER A 191 15.22 4.20 3.68
N GLU A 192 15.11 5.50 3.89
CA GLU A 192 15.89 6.26 4.88
C GLU A 192 15.28 6.22 6.29
N HIS A 193 14.01 5.83 6.40
CA HIS A 193 13.24 5.86 7.64
C HIS A 193 13.38 4.59 8.49
N ARG A 194 13.91 3.49 7.93
CA ARG A 194 14.06 2.20 8.63
C ARG A 194 14.91 2.27 9.90
N GLU A 195 15.76 3.28 10.02
CA GLU A 195 16.67 3.44 11.16
C GLU A 195 16.13 4.40 12.24
N ARG A 196 14.93 4.97 12.03
CA ARG A 196 14.30 5.87 13.01
C ARG A 196 13.90 5.12 14.28
N GLU A 197 14.01 5.82 15.39
CA GLU A 197 13.62 5.33 16.73
C GLU A 197 12.33 5.97 17.22
N GLU A 198 12.04 7.16 16.74
CA GLU A 198 10.84 7.94 17.06
C GLU A 198 10.01 8.15 15.80
N PHE A 199 8.69 8.16 15.98
CA PHE A 199 7.72 8.21 14.90
C PHE A 199 6.62 9.21 15.22
N ASP A 200 6.30 10.04 14.23
CA ASP A 200 5.12 10.90 14.28
C ASP A 200 3.90 10.07 13.85
N TRP A 201 3.16 9.56 14.84
CA TRP A 201 2.00 8.71 14.61
C TRP A 201 0.86 9.47 13.93
N ILE A 202 0.25 8.85 12.91
CA ILE A 202 -0.87 9.40 12.14
C ILE A 202 -2.04 8.41 12.11
N GLY A 203 -3.27 8.92 11.95
CA GLY A 203 -4.46 8.10 11.74
C GLY A 203 -4.52 7.48 10.34
N TYR A 204 -5.45 6.55 10.13
CA TYR A 204 -5.65 5.90 8.83
C TYR A 204 -6.17 6.86 7.75
N ASP A 205 -6.93 7.88 8.14
CA ASP A 205 -7.41 8.97 7.28
C ASP A 205 -6.24 9.75 6.68
N GLU A 206 -5.32 10.22 7.52
CA GLU A 206 -4.14 10.97 7.10
C GLU A 206 -3.17 10.08 6.31
N PHE A 207 -2.99 8.82 6.74
CA PHE A 207 -2.21 7.84 6.00
C PHE A 207 -2.76 7.61 4.59
N GLY A 208 -4.08 7.41 4.46
CA GLY A 208 -4.76 7.26 3.18
C GLY A 208 -4.61 8.50 2.30
N HIS A 209 -4.82 9.69 2.86
CA HIS A 209 -4.62 10.95 2.13
C HIS A 209 -3.19 11.08 1.59
N ARG A 210 -2.19 10.82 2.45
CA ARG A 210 -0.77 10.86 2.06
C ARG A 210 -0.41 9.81 1.02
N PHE A 211 -1.05 8.64 1.08
CA PHE A 211 -0.84 7.59 0.08
C PHE A 211 -1.19 8.15 -1.30
N PHE A 212 -2.35 8.78 -1.45
CA PHE A 212 -2.74 9.39 -2.71
C PHE A 212 -1.81 10.54 -3.11
N SER A 213 -1.47 11.42 -2.17
CA SER A 213 -0.57 12.56 -2.42
C SER A 213 0.82 12.14 -2.93
N ARG A 214 1.43 11.10 -2.35
CA ARG A 214 2.81 10.70 -2.63
C ARG A 214 2.94 9.59 -3.66
N ILE A 215 2.00 8.65 -3.69
CA ILE A 215 2.05 7.48 -4.56
C ILE A 215 1.39 7.75 -5.91
N VAL A 216 0.40 8.65 -5.97
CA VAL A 216 -0.25 9.06 -7.22
C VAL A 216 0.40 10.36 -7.71
N THR A 217 1.50 10.20 -8.44
CA THR A 217 2.27 11.30 -9.03
C THR A 217 1.84 11.59 -10.47
N ARG A 218 2.17 12.78 -10.96
CA ARG A 218 1.94 13.19 -12.36
C ARG A 218 2.52 12.17 -13.35
N GLU A 219 3.73 11.70 -13.11
CA GLU A 219 4.43 10.76 -13.99
C GLU A 219 3.71 9.41 -14.07
N ARG A 220 3.20 8.92 -12.94
CA ARG A 220 2.44 7.67 -12.88
C ARG A 220 1.10 7.80 -13.58
N VAL A 221 0.40 8.92 -13.37
CA VAL A 221 -0.86 9.22 -14.06
C VAL A 221 -0.63 9.37 -15.56
N PHE A 222 0.44 10.07 -15.96
CA PHE A 222 0.84 10.18 -17.36
C PHE A 222 1.06 8.81 -17.99
N GLY A 223 1.80 7.90 -17.35
CA GLY A 223 2.00 6.53 -17.86
C GLY A 223 0.72 5.70 -17.99
N VAL A 224 -0.34 6.04 -17.25
CA VAL A 224 -1.67 5.44 -17.39
C VAL A 224 -2.38 5.97 -18.64
N VAL A 225 -2.36 7.30 -18.86
CA VAL A 225 -3.11 7.94 -19.95
C VAL A 225 -2.35 8.03 -21.28
N GLU A 226 -1.02 7.91 -21.28
CA GLU A 226 -0.19 7.92 -22.50
C GLU A 226 -0.62 6.81 -23.48
N ARG A 227 -1.16 5.70 -22.96
CA ARG A 227 -1.73 4.61 -23.78
C ARG A 227 -2.95 5.02 -24.63
N MET A 228 -3.49 6.22 -24.42
CA MET A 228 -4.51 6.81 -25.28
C MET A 228 -3.92 7.40 -26.56
N ALA A 229 -2.63 7.75 -26.58
CA ALA A 229 -1.97 8.29 -27.75
C ALA A 229 -1.99 7.31 -28.93
N GLY A 230 -2.15 7.84 -30.14
CA GLY A 230 -2.24 7.08 -31.38
C GLY A 230 -3.60 6.43 -31.64
N ARG A 231 -4.55 6.48 -30.70
CA ARG A 231 -5.88 5.90 -30.90
C ARG A 231 -6.63 6.63 -32.03
N PRO A 232 -7.22 5.90 -32.99
CA PRO A 232 -7.92 6.50 -34.11
C PRO A 232 -9.23 7.14 -33.65
N ILE A 233 -9.54 8.29 -34.23
CA ILE A 233 -10.84 8.95 -34.12
C ILE A 233 -11.46 8.92 -35.51
N GLU A 234 -12.53 8.16 -35.66
CA GLU A 234 -13.32 8.13 -36.87
C GLU A 234 -14.73 8.59 -36.56
N VAL A 235 -15.18 9.61 -37.28
CA VAL A 235 -16.55 10.09 -37.24
C VAL A 235 -17.12 9.96 -38.65
N GLY A 236 -18.01 9.00 -38.80
CA GLY A 236 -18.67 8.64 -40.06
C GLY A 236 -19.60 9.73 -40.58
N PRO A 237 -20.09 9.59 -41.83
CA PRO A 237 -20.61 10.69 -42.62
C PRO A 237 -21.78 11.41 -41.93
N LEU A 238 -21.53 12.64 -41.52
CA LEU A 238 -22.48 13.54 -40.89
C LEU A 238 -23.13 14.42 -41.96
N LYS A 239 -24.46 14.40 -42.04
CA LYS A 239 -25.16 15.36 -42.91
C LYS A 239 -25.31 16.71 -42.21
N THR A 240 -24.87 17.78 -42.87
CA THR A 240 -24.90 19.15 -42.33
C THR A 240 -25.28 20.17 -43.41
N GLY A 241 -25.45 21.44 -43.02
CA GLY A 241 -25.87 22.55 -43.89
C GLY A 241 -27.38 22.59 -44.17
N PRO A 242 -27.86 23.66 -44.84
CA PRO A 242 -29.28 23.83 -45.19
C PRO A 242 -29.80 22.63 -45.97
N GLY A 243 -30.90 22.02 -45.52
CA GLY A 243 -31.49 20.85 -46.18
C GLY A 243 -30.60 19.60 -46.20
N LYS A 244 -29.60 19.48 -45.32
CA LYS A 244 -28.65 18.33 -45.26
C LYS A 244 -27.81 18.19 -46.54
N SER A 245 -27.48 19.30 -47.19
CA SER A 245 -26.80 19.36 -48.50
C SER A 245 -25.30 19.03 -48.47
N ALA A 246 -24.69 18.88 -47.29
CA ALA A 246 -23.27 18.59 -47.12
C ALA A 246 -23.05 17.30 -46.34
N THR A 247 -22.05 16.51 -46.73
CA THR A 247 -21.61 15.33 -45.97
C THR A 247 -20.22 15.56 -45.39
N VAL A 248 -20.03 15.33 -44.09
CA VAL A 248 -18.77 15.52 -43.39
C VAL A 248 -18.25 14.19 -42.86
N THR A 249 -17.02 13.84 -43.23
CA THR A 249 -16.30 12.69 -42.68
C THR A 249 -15.08 13.20 -41.93
N VAL A 250 -14.86 12.71 -40.72
CA VAL A 250 -13.70 13.08 -39.91
C VAL A 250 -12.88 11.83 -39.64
N ARG A 251 -11.57 11.92 -39.86
CA ARG A 251 -10.60 10.92 -39.45
C ARG A 251 -9.49 11.59 -38.68
N GLY A 252 -8.88 10.91 -37.74
CA GLY A 252 -7.84 11.51 -36.94
C GLY A 252 -7.27 10.55 -35.93
N SER A 253 -6.44 11.08 -35.05
CA SER A 253 -5.91 10.32 -33.94
C SER A 253 -5.63 11.22 -32.74
N VAL A 254 -5.71 10.60 -31.57
CA VAL A 254 -5.26 11.17 -30.32
C VAL A 254 -3.74 11.33 -30.37
N ARG A 255 -3.23 12.51 -30.04
CA ARG A 255 -1.80 12.78 -29.91
C ARG A 255 -1.34 12.51 -28.47
N VAL A 256 -0.05 12.69 -28.20
CA VAL A 256 0.49 12.50 -26.85
C VAL A 256 -0.15 13.53 -25.91
N PRO A 257 -0.79 13.10 -24.81
CA PRO A 257 -1.41 14.00 -23.85
C PRO A 257 -0.40 14.88 -23.11
N HIS A 258 -0.89 15.96 -22.51
CA HIS A 258 -0.15 16.70 -21.48
C HIS A 258 -0.92 16.63 -20.17
N VAL A 259 -0.26 16.26 -19.08
CA VAL A 259 -0.86 16.17 -17.73
C VAL A 259 -0.16 17.19 -16.85
N ASP A 260 -0.86 18.06 -16.14
CA ASP A 260 -0.32 19.00 -15.16
C ASP A 260 -0.86 18.75 -13.76
N ASP A 261 -0.04 19.05 -12.74
CA ASP A 261 -0.43 18.92 -11.34
C ASP A 261 -1.48 19.95 -10.95
N LYS A 262 -2.51 19.49 -10.24
CA LYS A 262 -3.46 20.36 -9.56
C LYS A 262 -3.27 20.24 -8.05
N ALA A 263 -3.12 21.38 -7.37
CA ALA A 263 -2.97 21.44 -5.92
C ALA A 263 -4.34 21.32 -5.21
N ASP A 264 -5.04 20.21 -5.44
CA ASP A 264 -6.39 19.94 -4.93
C ASP A 264 -6.44 18.70 -4.03
N THR A 265 -7.42 18.69 -3.14
CA THR A 265 -7.88 17.49 -2.41
C THR A 265 -9.33 17.24 -2.79
N PRO A 266 -9.69 16.09 -3.39
CA PRO A 266 -8.86 14.91 -3.68
C PRO A 266 -7.78 15.15 -4.73
N ARG A 267 -6.72 14.31 -4.71
CA ARG A 267 -5.56 14.42 -5.59
C ARG A 267 -5.98 14.42 -7.06
N SER A 268 -5.77 15.55 -7.75
CA SER A 268 -6.27 15.77 -9.11
C SER A 268 -5.21 16.33 -10.06
N PHE A 269 -5.46 16.20 -11.36
CA PHE A 269 -4.56 16.62 -12.45
C PHE A 269 -5.37 17.19 -13.61
N ASP A 270 -4.82 18.19 -14.28
CA ASP A 270 -5.38 18.70 -15.53
C ASP A 270 -4.76 17.93 -16.70
N LEU A 271 -5.58 17.43 -17.62
CA LEU A 271 -5.14 16.74 -18.83
C LEU A 271 -5.59 17.50 -20.06
N MET A 272 -4.64 17.90 -20.87
CA MET A 272 -4.89 18.33 -22.23
C MET A 272 -4.73 17.11 -23.15
N LEU A 273 -5.82 16.72 -23.81
CA LEU A 273 -5.83 15.67 -24.83
C LEU A 273 -5.86 16.30 -26.23
N PRO A 274 -4.70 16.46 -26.89
CA PRO A 274 -4.65 16.96 -28.25
C PRO A 274 -5.09 15.90 -29.25
N VAL A 275 -5.91 16.29 -30.23
CA VAL A 275 -6.42 15.44 -31.30
C VAL A 275 -6.15 16.11 -32.64
N SER A 276 -5.56 15.38 -33.58
CA SER A 276 -5.38 15.84 -34.96
C SER A 276 -6.46 15.23 -35.84
N LEU A 277 -7.17 16.06 -36.59
CA LEU A 277 -8.27 15.65 -37.46
C LEU A 277 -8.01 16.05 -38.93
N ASP A 278 -8.24 15.13 -39.84
CA ASP A 278 -8.45 15.35 -41.26
C ASP A 278 -9.97 15.27 -41.55
N ILE A 279 -10.54 16.38 -41.98
CA ILE A 279 -11.97 16.56 -42.21
C ILE A 279 -12.21 16.65 -43.71
N THR A 280 -13.09 15.81 -44.24
CA THR A 280 -13.56 15.89 -45.62
C THR A 280 -15.00 16.38 -45.64
N VAL A 281 -15.26 17.49 -46.32
CA VAL A 281 -16.60 18.08 -46.51
C VAL A 281 -16.97 17.97 -47.98
N ASP A 282 -18.00 17.20 -48.29
CA ASP A 282 -18.54 17.04 -49.63
C ASP A 282 -19.78 17.94 -49.83
N VAL A 283 -19.63 18.97 -50.66
CA VAL A 283 -20.71 19.86 -51.12
C VAL A 283 -20.52 20.05 -52.62
N LEU A 284 -21.17 19.21 -53.44
CA LEU A 284 -20.97 19.10 -54.89
C LEU A 284 -19.57 18.60 -55.31
N LYS A 285 -18.53 18.92 -54.53
CA LYS A 285 -17.15 18.44 -54.65
C LYS A 285 -16.53 18.30 -53.25
N ALA A 286 -15.71 17.26 -53.07
CA ALA A 286 -14.99 17.02 -51.83
C ALA A 286 -13.89 18.08 -51.55
N ASN A 287 -13.96 18.72 -50.39
CA ASN A 287 -12.95 19.63 -49.86
C ASN A 287 -12.32 19.02 -48.59
N ARG A 288 -11.00 19.21 -48.41
CA ARG A 288 -10.27 18.66 -47.26
C ARG A 288 -9.76 19.79 -46.36
N TYR A 289 -9.87 19.57 -45.07
CA TYR A 289 -9.45 20.49 -44.02
C TYR A 289 -8.65 19.73 -42.97
N ARG A 290 -7.72 20.41 -42.31
CA ARG A 290 -7.07 19.92 -41.11
C ARG A 290 -7.58 20.71 -39.91
N ALA A 291 -7.81 20.04 -38.80
CA ALA A 291 -8.18 20.69 -37.55
C ALA A 291 -7.38 20.09 -36.39
N ASP A 292 -6.98 20.94 -35.47
CA ASP A 292 -6.43 20.56 -34.18
C ASP A 292 -7.53 20.78 -33.13
N VAL A 293 -7.79 19.76 -32.32
CA VAL A 293 -8.76 19.82 -31.22
C VAL A 293 -8.02 19.63 -29.91
N GLU A 294 -8.30 20.49 -28.93
CA GLU A 294 -7.83 20.34 -27.56
C GLU A 294 -9.02 20.00 -26.69
N VAL A 295 -8.96 18.84 -26.05
CA VAL A 295 -9.99 18.38 -25.11
C VAL A 295 -9.40 18.47 -23.70
N PRO A 296 -9.76 19.51 -22.91
CA PRO A 296 -9.37 19.57 -21.51
C PRO A 296 -10.18 18.55 -20.70
N LEU A 297 -9.51 17.88 -19.77
CA LEU A 297 -10.06 16.87 -18.87
C LEU A 297 -9.49 17.09 -17.47
N VAL A 298 -10.26 16.73 -16.45
CA VAL A 298 -9.77 16.67 -15.07
C VAL A 298 -9.70 15.22 -14.64
N LEU A 299 -8.57 14.82 -14.07
CA LEU A 299 -8.34 13.47 -13.57
C LEU A 299 -8.34 13.55 -12.07
N THR A 300 -9.19 12.79 -11.41
CA THR A 300 -9.24 12.73 -9.95
C THR A 300 -8.92 11.32 -9.49
N ALA A 301 -7.88 11.17 -8.68
CA ALA A 301 -7.53 9.90 -8.07
C ALA A 301 -8.45 9.63 -6.88
N ARG A 302 -9.22 8.54 -6.96
CA ARG A 302 -10.21 8.16 -5.94
C ARG A 302 -9.94 6.77 -5.41
N ALA A 303 -10.21 6.58 -4.13
CA ALA A 303 -10.17 5.28 -3.48
C ALA A 303 -11.46 4.51 -3.77
N ALA A 304 -11.32 3.23 -4.08
CA ALA A 304 -12.45 2.34 -4.29
C ALA A 304 -12.21 0.95 -3.66
N ASP A 305 -13.31 0.25 -3.38
CA ASP A 305 -13.32 -1.12 -2.92
C ASP A 305 -12.74 -2.10 -3.97
N PRO A 306 -11.98 -3.15 -3.58
CA PRO A 306 -11.60 -3.47 -2.20
C PRO A 306 -10.37 -2.69 -1.70
N LEU A 307 -9.42 -2.39 -2.59
CA LEU A 307 -8.20 -1.58 -2.36
C LEU A 307 -7.69 -1.06 -3.70
N LEU A 308 -8.52 -0.28 -4.38
CA LEU A 308 -8.26 0.23 -5.72
C LEU A 308 -7.97 1.73 -5.68
N VAL A 309 -6.99 2.15 -6.48
CA VAL A 309 -6.86 3.55 -6.91
C VAL A 309 -7.44 3.64 -8.32
N VAL A 310 -8.52 4.39 -8.48
CA VAL A 310 -9.14 4.63 -9.78
C VAL A 310 -8.91 6.09 -10.16
N ILE A 311 -8.37 6.31 -11.35
CA ILE A 311 -8.29 7.64 -11.93
C ILE A 311 -9.65 7.94 -12.58
N ASP A 312 -10.52 8.59 -11.83
CA ASP A 312 -11.84 9.03 -12.27
C ASP A 312 -11.68 10.22 -13.24
N VAL A 313 -12.43 10.17 -14.35
CA VAL A 313 -12.39 11.24 -15.37
C VAL A 313 -13.83 11.47 -15.82
N PRO A 314 -14.44 12.61 -15.46
CA PRO A 314 -15.76 12.94 -15.95
C PRO A 314 -15.72 13.12 -17.47
N PRO A 315 -16.85 12.85 -18.18
CA PRO A 315 -16.96 13.16 -19.60
C PRO A 315 -16.59 14.62 -19.89
N PRO A 316 -15.87 14.91 -21.00
CA PRO A 316 -15.54 16.29 -21.36
C PRO A 316 -16.81 17.10 -21.62
N ASP A 317 -16.84 18.33 -21.11
CA ASP A 317 -17.86 19.31 -21.48
C ASP A 317 -17.59 19.80 -22.92
N PRO A 318 -18.54 19.66 -23.85
CA PRO A 318 -18.40 20.19 -25.21
C PRO A 318 -18.03 21.67 -25.28
N ASP A 319 -18.47 22.48 -24.31
CA ASP A 319 -18.22 23.92 -24.31
C ASP A 319 -16.76 24.28 -23.97
N ASP A 320 -16.03 23.37 -23.32
CA ASP A 320 -14.60 23.53 -23.00
C ASP A 320 -13.67 23.06 -24.13
N ILE A 321 -14.20 22.36 -25.14
CA ILE A 321 -13.40 21.82 -26.25
C ILE A 321 -13.03 22.92 -27.24
N ARG A 322 -11.72 23.11 -27.43
CA ARG A 322 -11.19 24.07 -28.38
C ARG A 322 -10.92 23.38 -29.70
N LEU A 323 -11.38 23.98 -30.80
CA LEU A 323 -11.15 23.48 -32.15
C LEU A 323 -10.60 24.62 -33.00
N GLU A 324 -9.42 24.40 -33.57
CA GLU A 324 -8.75 25.29 -34.52
C GLU A 324 -8.71 24.66 -35.91
N PHE A 325 -9.18 25.39 -36.92
CA PHE A 325 -9.11 24.95 -38.31
C PHE A 325 -7.87 25.52 -39.00
N LYS A 326 -7.14 24.65 -39.70
CA LYS A 326 -6.09 25.02 -40.65
C LYS A 326 -6.59 24.70 -42.06
N ALA A 327 -6.94 25.73 -42.81
CA ALA A 327 -7.34 25.59 -44.21
C ALA A 327 -6.10 25.46 -45.11
N HIS A 328 -6.14 24.51 -46.06
CA HIS A 328 -5.21 24.48 -47.18
C HIS A 328 -5.93 24.98 -48.44
N GLY A 329 -5.63 26.22 -48.84
CA GLY A 329 -6.10 26.83 -50.09
C GLY A 329 -7.08 28.01 -49.92
N VAL A 330 -7.03 28.95 -50.88
CA VAL A 330 -7.73 30.25 -50.86
C VAL A 330 -9.19 30.14 -51.37
N ARG A 331 -10.01 29.26 -50.78
CA ARG A 331 -11.46 29.24 -51.08
C ARG A 331 -12.28 29.51 -49.84
N ALA A 332 -12.49 30.80 -49.58
CA ALA A 332 -13.21 31.39 -48.46
C ALA A 332 -14.75 31.22 -48.49
N ALA A 333 -15.30 30.33 -49.32
CA ALA A 333 -16.71 30.36 -49.69
C ALA A 333 -17.70 29.65 -48.73
N THR A 334 -17.28 29.18 -47.55
CA THR A 334 -18.17 28.43 -46.61
C THR A 334 -18.08 28.89 -45.15
N LEU A 335 -17.87 30.18 -44.90
CA LEU A 335 -17.78 30.75 -43.53
C LEU A 335 -19.00 30.44 -42.62
N GLY A 336 -20.22 30.41 -43.16
CA GLY A 336 -21.43 30.07 -42.37
C GLY A 336 -21.64 28.57 -42.11
N ALA A 337 -21.19 27.70 -43.02
CA ALA A 337 -21.26 26.24 -42.84
C ALA A 337 -20.25 25.75 -41.80
N LEU A 338 -19.12 26.45 -41.66
CA LEU A 338 -18.05 26.10 -40.70
C LEU A 338 -18.49 26.19 -39.24
N ALA A 339 -19.39 27.11 -38.88
CA ALA A 339 -19.87 27.22 -37.49
C ALA A 339 -20.72 26.00 -37.07
N GLY A 340 -21.62 25.53 -37.95
CA GLY A 340 -22.42 24.32 -37.71
C GLY A 340 -21.56 23.05 -37.71
N ILE A 341 -20.56 22.99 -38.59
CA ILE A 341 -19.57 21.90 -38.62
C ILE A 341 -18.75 21.88 -37.33
N LYS A 342 -18.30 23.03 -36.83
CA LYS A 342 -17.54 23.11 -35.56
C LYS A 342 -18.30 22.48 -34.40
N LYS A 343 -19.54 22.89 -34.17
CA LYS A 343 -20.38 22.35 -33.08
C LYS A 343 -20.59 20.85 -33.22
N GLN A 344 -20.80 20.37 -34.45
CA GLN A 344 -21.04 18.96 -34.70
C GLN A 344 -19.76 18.12 -34.52
N VAL A 345 -18.60 18.60 -34.97
CA VAL A 345 -17.31 17.95 -34.75
C VAL A 345 -16.98 17.89 -33.25
N ILE A 346 -17.17 19.00 -32.52
CA ILE A 346 -16.97 19.04 -31.06
C ILE A 346 -17.84 18.00 -30.36
N ALA A 347 -19.14 17.96 -30.62
CA ALA A 347 -20.05 17.00 -29.99
C ALA A 347 -19.68 15.54 -30.29
N GLN A 348 -19.15 15.27 -31.48
CA GLN A 348 -18.72 13.92 -31.86
C GLN A 348 -17.39 13.54 -31.23
N VAL A 349 -16.41 14.46 -31.19
CA VAL A 349 -15.15 14.24 -30.47
C VAL A 349 -15.43 14.01 -28.99
N ALA A 350 -16.25 14.84 -28.36
CA ALA A 350 -16.71 14.64 -26.98
C ALA A 350 -17.30 13.24 -26.80
N GLY A 351 -18.26 12.84 -27.65
CA GLY A 351 -18.88 11.52 -27.56
C GLY A 351 -17.93 10.33 -27.79
N VAL A 352 -16.92 10.46 -28.66
CA VAL A 352 -15.88 9.44 -28.83
C VAL A 352 -15.01 9.35 -27.58
N VAL A 353 -14.55 10.49 -27.06
CA VAL A 353 -13.73 10.56 -25.85
C VAL A 353 -14.50 10.03 -24.65
N SER A 354 -15.78 10.40 -24.46
CA SER A 354 -16.62 9.87 -23.37
C SER A 354 -16.78 8.36 -23.43
N ARG A 355 -16.97 7.78 -24.63
CA ARG A 355 -17.07 6.32 -24.78
C ARG A 355 -15.76 5.63 -24.45
N GLU A 356 -14.63 6.21 -24.83
CA GLU A 356 -13.31 5.67 -24.49
C GLU A 356 -13.04 5.77 -22.99
N LEU A 357 -13.46 6.87 -22.35
CA LEU A 357 -13.34 7.07 -20.91
C LEU A 357 -14.33 6.21 -20.10
N ALA A 358 -15.40 5.71 -20.69
CA ALA A 358 -16.37 4.87 -19.96
C ALA A 358 -15.74 3.58 -19.41
N ASP A 359 -14.65 3.08 -20.00
CA ASP A 359 -13.88 1.96 -19.47
C ASP A 359 -12.77 2.45 -18.51
N SER A 360 -12.92 2.10 -17.23
CA SER A 360 -11.96 2.43 -16.18
C SER A 360 -10.90 1.34 -15.97
N SER A 361 -10.97 0.19 -16.64
CA SER A 361 -10.06 -0.95 -16.41
C SER A 361 -8.59 -0.57 -16.63
N GLY A 362 -8.31 0.21 -17.69
CA GLY A 362 -6.97 0.74 -17.96
C GLY A 362 -6.52 1.81 -16.97
N ARG A 363 -7.41 2.36 -16.15
CA ARG A 363 -7.18 3.49 -15.24
C ARG A 363 -7.36 3.10 -13.76
N THR A 364 -7.45 1.81 -13.50
CA THR A 364 -7.61 1.22 -12.17
C THR A 364 -6.33 0.51 -11.79
N ILE A 365 -5.85 0.79 -10.58
CA ILE A 365 -4.66 0.18 -10.00
C ILE A 365 -5.11 -0.65 -8.81
N ASP A 366 -4.84 -1.96 -8.88
CA ASP A 366 -5.02 -2.87 -7.74
C ASP A 366 -3.81 -2.74 -6.80
N VAL A 367 -4.04 -2.08 -5.66
CA VAL A 367 -3.00 -1.84 -4.67
C VAL A 367 -2.68 -3.12 -3.89
N ALA A 368 -3.70 -3.92 -3.58
CA ALA A 368 -3.56 -5.18 -2.86
C ALA A 368 -2.66 -6.17 -3.61
N ALA A 369 -2.87 -6.33 -4.93
CA ALA A 369 -2.05 -7.18 -5.77
C ALA A 369 -0.59 -6.69 -5.83
N ARG A 370 -0.38 -5.38 -5.90
CA ARG A 370 0.96 -4.78 -6.03
C ARG A 370 1.79 -4.90 -4.75
N ILE A 371 1.17 -4.81 -3.58
CA ILE A 371 1.83 -5.10 -2.29
C ILE A 371 2.22 -6.57 -2.20
N GLY A 372 1.35 -7.49 -2.65
CA GLY A 372 1.63 -8.93 -2.65
C GLY A 372 2.81 -9.31 -3.55
N SER A 373 2.95 -8.66 -4.72
CA SER A 373 4.04 -8.97 -5.67
C SER A 373 5.39 -8.33 -5.34
N SER A 374 5.41 -7.23 -4.58
CA SER A 374 6.63 -6.45 -4.30
C SER A 374 7.41 -6.95 -3.08
N VAL A 375 6.92 -7.97 -2.39
CA VAL A 375 7.55 -8.52 -1.19
C VAL A 375 7.65 -10.04 -1.35
N PRO A 376 8.85 -10.63 -1.31
CA PRO A 376 8.98 -12.08 -1.44
C PRO A 376 8.19 -12.76 -0.32
N SER A 377 7.16 -13.52 -0.69
CA SER A 377 6.55 -14.51 0.19
C SER A 377 7.66 -15.46 0.63
N GLY A 378 7.89 -15.58 1.94
CA GLY A 378 8.85 -16.53 2.48
C GLY A 378 8.46 -17.93 2.02
N THR A 379 9.07 -18.42 0.94
CA THR A 379 8.88 -19.79 0.49
C THR A 379 9.37 -20.70 1.61
N SER A 380 8.44 -21.41 2.24
CA SER A 380 8.74 -22.62 2.99
C SER A 380 9.62 -23.51 2.12
N ALA A 381 10.90 -23.58 2.45
CA ALA A 381 11.76 -24.66 2.00
C ALA A 381 11.18 -25.96 2.58
N LYS A 382 10.44 -26.71 1.75
CA LYS A 382 10.27 -28.14 1.95
C LYS A 382 11.65 -28.78 1.84
N ALA A 383 12.14 -29.33 2.95
CA ALA A 383 13.04 -30.47 2.94
C ALA A 383 12.21 -31.72 3.21
#